data_AF-A0A668SZS1-F1
#
_entry.id   AF-A0A668SZS1-F1
#
_cell.length_a   1.000
_cell.length_b   1.000
_cell.length_c   1.000
_cell.angle_alpha   90.00
_cell.angle_beta   90.00
_cell.angle_gamma   90.00
#
_symmetry.space_group_name_H-M   'P 1'
#
loop_
_entity.id
_entity.type
_entity.pdbx_description
1 polymer ?
#
loop_
_entity_poly.entity_id
_entity_poly.type
_entity_poly.pdbx_seq_one_letter_code
_entity_poly.pdbx_strand_id
1 'polypeptide(L)'
;MCRLTLLIKLLLLHYASQSKINIERSCNEDVSLECPIAENNKHFLSVAWYKVKNGNKHGIIRRGKNDNPVYYNVSREVTFGEKHNLLLRKVSPADSGDYECVTTADVGGQNQNHKVSLIVTECAPTAPLTTLNYLNTTMATLTSPPCQTQVLDLPVTWSIAGYLAVALAKIVLSLIIIWVIHLRSSRQRYNRWPH
;
A
#
# COMPACT_ATOMS: atom_id res chain seq x y z
N MET A 1 26.99 -17.36 6.29
CA MET A 1 26.60 -15.95 6.53
C MET A 1 25.98 -15.27 5.29
N CYS A 2 26.58 -15.33 4.09
CA CYS A 2 26.02 -14.70 2.86
C CYS A 2 24.60 -15.15 2.45
N ARG A 3 24.27 -16.44 2.58
CA ARG A 3 22.93 -16.96 2.19
C ARG A 3 21.81 -16.43 3.09
N LEU A 4 22.05 -16.33 4.39
CA LEU A 4 21.07 -15.83 5.36
C LEU A 4 20.80 -14.33 5.15
N THR A 5 21.83 -13.54 4.88
CA THR A 5 21.68 -12.11 4.58
C THR A 5 20.91 -11.86 3.29
N LEU A 6 21.05 -12.74 2.29
CA LEU A 6 20.33 -12.62 1.02
C LEU A 6 18.83 -12.93 1.20
N LEU A 7 18.50 -13.97 1.97
CA LEU A 7 17.12 -14.34 2.30
C LEU A 7 16.41 -13.23 3.08
N ILE A 8 17.07 -12.65 4.08
CA ILE A 8 16.51 -11.53 4.87
C ILE A 8 16.24 -10.32 3.96
N LYS A 9 17.14 -9.98 3.04
CA LYS A 9 16.91 -8.90 2.07
C LYS A 9 15.76 -9.20 1.13
N LEU A 10 15.63 -10.44 0.64
CA LEU A 10 14.49 -10.84 -0.20
C LEU A 10 13.16 -10.75 0.56
N LEU A 11 13.13 -11.20 1.82
CA LEU A 11 11.94 -11.13 2.68
C LEU A 11 11.53 -9.68 2.95
N LEU A 12 12.48 -8.80 3.26
CA LEU A 12 12.21 -7.38 3.47
C LEU A 12 11.75 -6.69 2.18
N LEU A 13 12.33 -7.04 1.04
CA LEU A 13 11.90 -6.53 -0.27
C LEU A 13 10.48 -7.00 -0.61
N HIS A 14 10.18 -8.28 -0.36
CA HIS A 14 8.85 -8.84 -0.59
C HIS A 14 7.80 -8.23 0.33
N TYR A 15 8.13 -8.02 1.60
CA TYR A 15 7.26 -7.33 2.56
C TYR A 15 7.01 -5.88 2.15
N ALA A 16 8.06 -5.14 1.77
CA ALA A 16 7.94 -3.77 1.29
C ALA A 16 7.18 -3.67 -0.05
N SER A 17 7.16 -4.76 -0.84
CA SER A 17 6.43 -4.81 -2.11
C SER A 17 4.92 -5.05 -1.98
N GLN A 18 4.41 -5.36 -0.78
CA GLN A 18 2.97 -5.37 -0.54
C GLN A 18 2.45 -3.93 -0.54
N SER A 19 2.26 -3.37 -1.73
CA SER A 19 1.64 -2.07 -1.90
C SER A 19 0.13 -2.18 -1.68
N LYS A 20 -0.39 -1.30 -0.83
CA LYS A 20 -1.83 -1.06 -0.69
C LYS A 20 -2.27 -0.24 -1.91
N ILE A 21 -3.28 -0.73 -2.64
CA ILE A 21 -3.81 -0.01 -3.81
C ILE A 21 -4.74 1.10 -3.31
N ASN A 22 -4.56 2.33 -3.78
CA ASN A 22 -5.43 3.46 -3.47
C ASN A 22 -6.28 3.79 -4.70
N ILE A 23 -7.59 3.88 -4.52
CA ILE A 23 -8.56 4.26 -5.55
C ILE A 23 -9.24 5.54 -5.09
N GLU A 24 -9.21 6.57 -5.93
CA GLU A 24 -9.88 7.83 -5.70
C GLU A 24 -11.13 7.94 -6.59
N ARG A 25 -12.24 8.41 -6.02
CA ARG A 25 -13.52 8.61 -6.71
C ARG A 25 -14.24 9.86 -6.26
N SER A 26 -15.05 10.42 -7.14
CA SER A 26 -15.93 11.53 -6.78
C SER A 26 -17.15 11.05 -6.01
N CYS A 27 -17.71 11.89 -5.15
CA CYS A 27 -19.01 11.65 -4.54
C CYS A 27 -20.10 11.40 -5.61
N ASN A 28 -21.08 10.56 -5.29
CA ASN A 28 -22.17 10.08 -6.13
C ASN A 28 -21.78 9.24 -7.36
N GLU A 29 -20.50 8.92 -7.54
CA GLU A 29 -20.08 7.95 -8.54
C GLU A 29 -20.29 6.52 -8.06
N ASP A 30 -20.34 5.58 -9.02
CA ASP A 30 -20.27 4.16 -8.74
C ASP A 30 -18.80 3.72 -8.75
N VAL A 31 -18.42 2.83 -7.83
CA VAL A 31 -17.07 2.27 -7.78
C VAL A 31 -17.10 0.74 -7.71
N SER A 32 -16.19 0.13 -8.46
CA SER A 32 -15.93 -1.31 -8.46
C SER A 32 -14.55 -1.54 -7.85
N LEU A 33 -14.50 -2.13 -6.65
CA LEU A 33 -13.25 -2.48 -6.00
C LEU A 33 -12.83 -3.87 -6.46
N GLU A 34 -11.66 -3.96 -7.09
CA GLU A 34 -11.20 -5.20 -7.70
C GLU A 34 -10.83 -6.26 -6.67
N CYS A 35 -11.28 -7.49 -6.88
CA CYS A 35 -10.75 -8.66 -6.18
C CYS A 35 -9.93 -9.50 -7.16
N PRO A 36 -8.59 -9.55 -7.03
CA PRO A 36 -7.75 -10.32 -7.93
C PRO A 36 -7.89 -11.81 -7.64
N ILE A 37 -8.92 -12.41 -8.23
CA ILE A 37 -9.08 -13.86 -8.31
C ILE A 37 -8.54 -14.25 -9.67
N ALA A 38 -7.41 -14.98 -9.68
CA ALA A 38 -6.85 -15.45 -10.94
C ALA A 38 -7.94 -16.20 -11.74
N GLU A 39 -8.10 -15.86 -13.02
CA GLU A 39 -9.16 -16.42 -13.89
C GLU A 39 -9.11 -17.95 -13.96
N ASN A 40 -7.94 -18.53 -13.71
CA ASN A 40 -7.70 -19.98 -13.70
C ASN A 40 -7.96 -20.63 -12.33
N ASN A 41 -8.19 -19.83 -11.29
CA ASN A 41 -8.36 -20.30 -9.92
C ASN A 41 -9.80 -20.79 -9.72
N LYS A 42 -10.10 -21.99 -10.24
CA LYS A 42 -11.35 -22.72 -9.97
C LYS A 42 -11.46 -23.19 -8.51
N HIS A 43 -10.47 -22.92 -7.68
CA HIS A 43 -10.27 -23.53 -6.36
C HIS A 43 -10.55 -22.61 -5.18
N PHE A 44 -11.65 -21.85 -5.24
CA PHE A 44 -12.14 -21.12 -4.08
C PHE A 44 -13.53 -21.59 -3.68
N LEU A 45 -13.73 -21.76 -2.38
CA LEU A 45 -15.02 -22.08 -1.77
C LEU A 45 -15.93 -20.84 -1.76
N SER A 46 -15.33 -19.67 -1.52
CA SER A 46 -16.10 -18.44 -1.34
C SER A 46 -15.25 -17.18 -1.45
N VAL A 47 -15.91 -16.06 -1.76
CA VAL A 47 -15.34 -14.71 -1.72
C VAL A 47 -16.15 -13.89 -0.72
N ALA A 48 -15.46 -13.12 0.12
CA ALA A 48 -16.07 -12.22 1.08
C ALA A 48 -15.38 -10.86 1.09
N TRP A 49 -16.18 -9.80 1.17
CA TRP A 49 -15.71 -8.44 1.30
C TRP A 49 -15.95 -7.90 2.71
N TYR A 50 -14.96 -7.20 3.22
CA TYR A 50 -14.97 -6.56 4.53
C TYR A 50 -14.56 -5.10 4.42
N LYS A 51 -15.16 -4.25 5.26
CA LYS A 51 -14.63 -2.91 5.57
C LYS A 51 -13.76 -3.03 6.82
N VAL A 52 -12.53 -2.55 6.75
CA VAL A 52 -11.56 -2.61 7.83
C VAL A 52 -11.59 -1.30 8.60
N LYS A 53 -11.88 -1.39 9.91
CA LYS A 53 -11.90 -0.23 10.81
C LYS A 53 -11.08 -0.56 12.05
N ASN A 54 -10.02 0.22 12.30
CA ASN A 54 -9.10 0.01 13.43
C ASN A 54 -8.56 -1.43 13.52
N GLY A 55 -8.30 -2.07 12.37
CA GLY A 55 -7.84 -3.46 12.28
C GLY A 55 -8.95 -4.52 12.40
N ASN A 56 -10.17 -4.15 12.77
CA ASN A 56 -11.32 -5.05 12.82
C ASN A 56 -11.99 -5.15 11.44
N LYS A 57 -12.39 -6.36 11.07
CA LYS A 57 -13.09 -6.65 9.80
C LYS A 57 -14.60 -6.64 10.03
N HIS A 58 -15.29 -5.72 9.38
CA HIS A 58 -16.75 -5.68 9.34
C HIS A 58 -17.23 -6.27 8.01
N GLY A 59 -17.99 -7.37 8.07
CA GLY A 59 -18.51 -8.03 6.86
C GLY A 59 -19.41 -7.09 6.05
N ILE A 60 -19.34 -7.21 4.73
CA ILE A 60 -20.20 -6.46 3.80
C ILE A 60 -21.07 -7.47 3.02
N ILE A 61 -20.40 -8.33 2.25
CA ILE A 61 -21.06 -9.30 1.39
C ILE A 61 -20.18 -10.54 1.24
N ARG A 62 -20.78 -11.73 1.19
CA ARG A 62 -20.10 -13.00 0.96
C ARG A 62 -20.87 -13.83 -0.06
N ARG A 63 -20.17 -14.54 -0.93
CA ARG A 63 -20.74 -15.47 -1.91
C ARG A 63 -19.92 -16.75 -1.95
N GLY A 64 -20.59 -17.88 -1.78
CA GLY A 64 -20.03 -19.20 -2.10
C GLY A 64 -20.04 -19.43 -3.61
N LYS A 65 -19.22 -20.35 -4.11
CA LYS A 65 -19.04 -20.58 -5.56
C LYS A 65 -20.35 -20.77 -6.35
N ASN A 66 -21.35 -21.43 -5.75
CA ASN A 66 -22.65 -21.70 -6.36
C ASN A 66 -23.83 -21.15 -5.53
N ASP A 67 -23.54 -20.23 -4.60
CA ASP A 67 -24.53 -19.76 -3.64
C ASP A 67 -24.97 -18.33 -3.97
N ASN A 68 -26.16 -17.98 -3.48
CA ASN A 68 -26.60 -16.59 -3.48
C ASN A 68 -25.75 -15.74 -2.54
N PRO A 69 -25.57 -14.43 -2.82
CA PRO A 69 -24.89 -13.53 -1.90
C PRO A 69 -25.59 -13.45 -0.54
N VAL A 70 -24.79 -13.44 0.51
CA VAL A 70 -25.20 -13.16 1.88
C VAL A 70 -24.67 -11.78 2.25
N TYR A 71 -25.55 -10.93 2.77
CA TYR A 71 -25.26 -9.55 3.14
C TYR A 71 -25.15 -9.40 4.65
N TYR A 72 -24.14 -8.67 5.13
CA TYR A 72 -23.89 -8.45 6.54
C TYR A 72 -24.30 -7.04 6.96
N ASN A 73 -25.50 -6.86 7.52
CA ASN A 73 -26.05 -5.61 8.08
C ASN A 73 -25.49 -4.31 7.44
N VAL A 74 -25.60 -4.21 6.11
CA VAL A 74 -25.10 -3.08 5.33
C VAL A 74 -26.25 -2.10 5.10
N SER A 75 -26.06 -0.84 5.48
CA SER A 75 -27.10 0.20 5.38
C SER A 75 -27.37 0.72 3.97
N ARG A 76 -26.64 0.22 2.96
CA ARG A 76 -26.66 0.70 1.57
C ARG A 76 -26.73 -0.46 0.58
N GLU A 77 -27.10 -0.14 -0.65
CA GLU A 77 -27.04 -1.08 -1.76
C GLU A 77 -25.58 -1.40 -2.10
N VAL A 78 -25.27 -2.71 -2.07
CA VAL A 78 -23.97 -3.27 -2.44
C VAL A 78 -24.22 -4.54 -3.22
N THR A 79 -23.40 -4.86 -4.21
CA THR A 79 -23.49 -6.12 -4.94
C THR A 79 -22.10 -6.63 -5.33
N PHE A 80 -22.04 -7.91 -5.72
CA PHE A 80 -20.87 -8.40 -6.44
C PHE A 80 -20.96 -7.95 -7.90
N GLY A 81 -19.92 -7.27 -8.38
CA GLY A 81 -19.71 -6.96 -9.79
C GLY A 81 -19.00 -8.10 -10.54
N GLU A 82 -18.42 -7.76 -11.68
CA GLU A 82 -17.58 -8.68 -12.47
C GLU A 82 -16.42 -9.22 -11.62
N LYS A 83 -15.99 -10.46 -11.90
CA LYS A 83 -14.84 -11.10 -11.23
C LYS A 83 -14.88 -11.07 -9.69
N HIS A 84 -16.09 -10.99 -9.09
CA HIS A 84 -16.30 -10.90 -7.65
C HIS A 84 -15.85 -9.57 -7.01
N ASN A 85 -15.75 -8.52 -7.82
CA ASN A 85 -15.49 -7.17 -7.36
C ASN A 85 -16.61 -6.68 -6.44
N LEU A 86 -16.29 -5.76 -5.53
CA LEU A 86 -17.30 -5.08 -4.73
C LEU A 86 -17.83 -3.87 -5.49
N LEU A 87 -19.12 -3.88 -5.83
CA LEU A 87 -19.78 -2.74 -6.45
C LEU A 87 -20.48 -1.90 -5.37
N LEU A 88 -20.05 -0.65 -5.23
CA LEU A 88 -20.65 0.36 -4.36
C LEU A 88 -21.25 1.46 -5.23
N ARG A 89 -22.58 1.63 -5.18
CA ARG A 89 -23.30 2.64 -6.00
C ARG A 89 -23.50 3.97 -5.30
N LYS A 90 -23.23 5.10 -5.97
CA LYS A 90 -23.35 6.45 -5.40
C LYS A 90 -22.57 6.60 -4.09
N VAL A 91 -21.24 6.49 -4.18
CA VAL A 91 -20.38 6.60 -3.00
C VAL A 91 -20.40 8.00 -2.38
N SER A 92 -20.16 8.06 -1.09
CA SER A 92 -20.06 9.28 -0.29
C SER A 92 -18.73 9.30 0.47
N PRO A 93 -18.29 10.45 1.00
CA PRO A 93 -17.08 10.53 1.83
C PRO A 93 -17.02 9.51 2.98
N ALA A 94 -18.17 9.14 3.56
CA ALA A 94 -18.27 8.13 4.62
C ALA A 94 -17.93 6.70 4.16
N ASP A 95 -17.97 6.45 2.85
CA ASP A 95 -17.56 5.18 2.26
C ASP A 95 -16.05 5.05 2.13
N SER A 96 -15.30 6.15 2.25
CA SER A 96 -13.84 6.09 2.31
C SER A 96 -13.34 5.15 3.41
N GLY A 97 -12.17 4.58 3.17
CA GLY A 97 -11.49 3.70 4.11
C GLY A 97 -10.94 2.45 3.44
N ASP A 98 -10.60 1.49 4.29
CA ASP A 98 -9.89 0.29 3.87
C ASP A 98 -10.88 -0.85 3.67
N TYR A 99 -10.74 -1.54 2.55
CA TYR A 99 -11.53 -2.69 2.18
C TYR A 99 -10.62 -3.88 1.97
N GLU A 100 -11.11 -5.07 2.29
CA GLU A 100 -10.38 -6.31 2.12
C GLU A 100 -11.27 -7.37 1.46
N CYS A 101 -10.82 -7.86 0.31
CA CYS A 101 -11.36 -9.07 -0.31
C CYS A 101 -10.65 -10.28 0.26
N VAL A 102 -11.41 -11.27 0.73
CA VAL A 102 -10.92 -12.54 1.25
C VAL A 102 -11.48 -13.66 0.39
N THR A 103 -10.58 -14.36 -0.29
CA THR A 103 -10.88 -15.55 -1.08
C THR A 103 -10.51 -16.77 -0.27
N THR A 104 -11.51 -17.56 0.11
CA THR A 104 -11.30 -18.83 0.83
C THR A 104 -11.01 -19.93 -0.17
N ALA A 105 -9.85 -20.55 -0.07
CA ALA A 105 -9.47 -21.63 -0.98
C ALA A 105 -10.20 -22.93 -0.66
N ASP A 106 -10.21 -23.87 -1.61
CA ASP A 106 -10.59 -25.26 -1.37
C ASP A 106 -9.71 -25.92 -0.30
N VAL A 107 -10.15 -27.08 0.20
CA VAL A 107 -9.38 -27.87 1.17
C VAL A 107 -7.98 -28.15 0.63
N GLY A 108 -6.96 -27.80 1.43
CA GLY A 108 -5.54 -27.93 1.07
C GLY A 108 -4.96 -26.72 0.32
N GLY A 109 -5.79 -25.75 -0.06
CA GLY A 109 -5.35 -24.48 -0.63
C GLY A 109 -5.06 -23.40 0.42
N GLN A 110 -4.49 -22.28 -0.03
CA GLN A 110 -4.20 -21.12 0.82
C GLN A 110 -5.20 -19.98 0.55
N ASN A 111 -5.79 -19.45 1.63
CA ASN A 111 -6.65 -18.27 1.55
C ASN A 111 -5.85 -17.06 1.06
N GLN A 112 -6.49 -16.25 0.23
CA GLN A 112 -5.89 -15.04 -0.33
C GLN A 112 -6.63 -13.82 0.19
N ASN A 113 -5.87 -12.80 0.57
CA ASN A 113 -6.39 -11.54 1.06
C ASN A 113 -5.86 -10.41 0.18
N HIS A 114 -6.75 -9.55 -0.29
CA HIS A 114 -6.40 -8.38 -1.09
C HIS A 114 -6.97 -7.12 -0.45
N LYS A 115 -6.10 -6.12 -0.22
CA LYS A 115 -6.47 -4.87 0.45
C LYS A 115 -6.47 -3.70 -0.53
N VAL A 116 -7.50 -2.88 -0.44
CA VAL A 116 -7.68 -1.67 -1.25
C VAL A 116 -8.17 -0.52 -0.37
N SER A 117 -7.62 0.67 -0.59
CA SER A 117 -8.07 1.93 0.03
C SER A 117 -8.99 2.64 -0.94
N LEU A 118 -10.21 2.95 -0.50
CA LEU A 118 -11.10 3.85 -1.23
C LEU A 118 -11.02 5.24 -0.61
N ILE A 119 -10.80 6.26 -1.43
CA ILE A 119 -10.88 7.67 -1.07
C ILE A 119 -11.99 8.27 -1.92
N VAL A 120 -13.02 8.80 -1.26
CA VAL A 120 -14.11 9.51 -1.92
C VAL A 120 -14.00 10.99 -1.61
N THR A 121 -13.91 11.81 -2.64
CA THR A 121 -13.82 13.27 -2.48
C THR A 121 -15.15 13.84 -1.99
N GLU A 122 -15.09 15.03 -1.37
CA GLU A 122 -16.26 15.71 -0.84
C GLU A 122 -17.32 15.97 -1.92
N CYS A 123 -18.58 15.86 -1.54
CA CYS A 123 -19.68 16.21 -2.43
C CYS A 123 -19.69 17.73 -2.59
N ALA A 124 -19.37 18.22 -3.79
CA ALA A 124 -19.45 19.65 -4.07
C ALA A 124 -20.90 20.12 -3.83
N PRO A 125 -21.13 21.17 -3.03
CA PRO A 125 -22.45 21.78 -2.98
C PRO A 125 -22.77 22.28 -4.38
N THR A 126 -23.94 21.92 -4.89
CA THR A 126 -24.48 22.51 -6.13
C THR A 126 -24.58 24.01 -5.90
N ALA A 127 -23.57 24.77 -6.33
CA ALA A 127 -23.68 26.21 -6.36
C ALA A 127 -24.90 26.53 -7.25
N PRO A 128 -25.87 27.32 -6.78
CA PRO A 128 -26.90 27.81 -7.70
C PRO A 128 -26.17 28.52 -8.84
N LEU A 129 -26.52 28.19 -10.09
CA LEU A 129 -26.14 28.95 -11.26
C LEU A 129 -26.75 30.36 -11.11
N THR A 130 -26.08 31.23 -10.36
CA THR A 130 -26.33 32.67 -10.45
C THR A 130 -25.90 33.07 -11.85
N THR A 131 -26.91 33.28 -12.70
CA THR A 131 -26.79 34.00 -13.97
C THR A 131 -26.13 35.35 -13.66
N LEU A 132 -24.81 35.44 -13.85
CA LEU A 132 -24.09 36.70 -13.73
C LEU A 132 -24.46 37.56 -14.94
N ASN A 133 -25.40 38.48 -14.74
CA ASN A 133 -25.60 39.60 -15.65
C ASN A 133 -24.31 40.42 -15.69
N TYR A 134 -23.55 40.27 -16.77
CA TYR A 134 -22.42 41.13 -17.08
C TYR A 134 -22.93 42.55 -17.30
N LEU A 135 -22.78 43.40 -16.29
CA LEU A 135 -22.63 44.84 -16.50
C LEU A 135 -21.36 45.31 -15.80
N ASN A 136 -20.38 45.59 -16.65
CA ASN A 136 -19.22 46.47 -16.48
C ASN A 136 -18.32 46.21 -15.27
N THR A 137 -17.29 45.39 -15.48
CA THR A 137 -16.12 45.31 -14.60
C THR A 137 -14.95 46.08 -15.21
N THR A 138 -14.70 47.25 -14.63
CA THR A 138 -13.37 47.85 -14.54
C THR A 138 -12.42 46.85 -13.88
N MET A 139 -11.24 46.68 -14.48
CA MET A 139 -10.18 45.76 -14.10
C MET A 139 -9.99 45.61 -12.59
N ALA A 140 -10.39 44.46 -12.04
CA ALA A 140 -9.98 44.00 -10.72
C ALA A 140 -9.32 42.61 -10.89
N THR A 141 -8.00 42.61 -10.81
CA THR A 141 -7.14 41.43 -10.73
C THR A 141 -7.52 40.56 -9.54
N LEU A 142 -8.02 39.35 -9.79
CA LEU A 142 -8.11 38.27 -8.80
C LEU A 142 -7.06 37.22 -9.16
N THR A 143 -5.90 37.35 -8.52
CA THR A 143 -4.84 36.37 -8.45
C THR A 143 -5.38 35.09 -7.82
N SER A 144 -5.36 33.98 -8.57
CA SER A 144 -5.57 32.65 -7.98
C SER A 144 -4.34 32.27 -7.13
N PRO A 145 -4.50 31.59 -5.99
CA PRO A 145 -3.38 30.96 -5.34
C PRO A 145 -2.97 29.72 -6.15
N PRO A 146 -1.68 29.53 -6.46
CA PRO A 146 -1.21 28.30 -7.10
C PRO A 146 -1.34 27.14 -6.09
N CYS A 147 -2.09 26.09 -6.46
CA CYS A 147 -2.03 24.81 -5.76
C CYS A 147 -0.62 24.23 -5.92
N GLN A 148 0.24 24.41 -4.91
CA GLN A 148 1.50 23.70 -4.79
C GLN A 148 1.22 22.27 -4.33
N THR A 149 1.25 21.32 -5.27
CA THR A 149 1.47 19.92 -4.95
C THR A 149 2.93 19.75 -4.54
N GLN A 150 3.23 19.98 -3.25
CA GLN A 150 4.47 19.45 -2.67
C GLN A 150 4.28 17.96 -2.45
N VAL A 151 4.57 17.18 -3.50
CA VAL A 151 4.97 15.79 -3.34
C VAL A 151 6.28 15.84 -2.55
N LEU A 152 6.20 15.69 -1.24
CA LEU A 152 7.39 15.46 -0.44
C LEU A 152 7.80 14.00 -0.68
N ASP A 153 8.44 13.77 -1.83
CA ASP A 153 9.23 12.58 -2.05
C ASP A 153 10.12 12.43 -0.82
N LEU A 154 10.00 11.29 -0.11
CA LEU A 154 10.86 10.99 1.03
C LEU A 154 12.29 11.36 0.64
N PRO A 155 13.01 12.20 1.41
CA PRO A 155 14.20 12.83 0.88
C PRO A 155 15.22 11.74 0.55
N VAL A 156 15.49 11.56 -0.75
CA VAL A 156 16.49 10.63 -1.29
C VAL A 156 17.86 10.84 -0.60
N THR A 157 18.07 12.04 -0.05
CA THR A 157 19.21 12.43 0.78
C THR A 157 19.42 11.55 2.02
N TRP A 158 18.36 11.14 2.74
CA TRP A 158 18.50 10.24 3.90
C TRP A 158 18.94 8.84 3.50
N SER A 159 18.44 8.34 2.38
CA SER A 159 18.86 7.04 1.82
C SER A 159 20.33 7.07 1.41
N ILE A 160 20.78 8.12 0.71
CA ILE A 160 22.18 8.31 0.31
C ILE A 160 23.09 8.41 1.55
N ALA A 161 22.70 9.20 2.55
CA ALA A 161 23.45 9.33 3.80
C ALA A 161 23.56 8.00 4.54
N GLY A 162 22.48 7.21 4.58
CA GLY A 162 22.46 5.87 5.16
C GLY A 162 23.41 4.89 4.45
N TYR A 163 23.40 4.87 3.10
CA TYR A 163 24.31 4.02 2.33
C TYR A 163 25.78 4.40 2.51
N LEU A 164 26.09 5.70 2.57
CA LEU A 164 27.43 6.20 2.84
C LEU A 164 27.92 5.77 4.23
N ALA A 165 27.08 5.90 5.27
CA ALA A 165 27.43 5.48 6.61
C ALA A 165 27.75 3.97 6.69
N VAL A 166 26.94 3.14 6.03
CA VAL A 166 27.18 1.68 5.97
C VAL A 166 28.47 1.35 5.20
N ALA A 167 28.77 2.06 4.12
CA ALA A 167 30.00 1.87 3.36
C ALA A 167 31.23 2.22 4.20
N LEU A 168 31.21 3.35 4.90
CA LEU A 168 32.29 3.77 5.79
C LEU A 168 32.50 2.79 6.94
N ALA A 169 31.43 2.30 7.57
CA ALA A 169 31.51 1.31 8.63
C ALA A 169 32.21 0.01 8.16
N LYS A 170 31.94 -0.45 6.93
CA LYS A 170 32.61 -1.62 6.35
C LYS A 170 34.11 -1.40 6.10
N ILE A 171 34.48 -0.21 5.63
CA ILE A 171 35.88 0.15 5.39
C ILE A 171 36.65 0.20 6.72
N VAL A 172 36.07 0.80 7.75
CA VAL A 172 36.69 0.84 9.09
C VAL A 172 36.86 -0.58 9.65
N LEU A 173 35.83 -1.42 9.54
CA LEU A 173 35.90 -2.81 10.00
C LEU A 173 36.99 -3.61 9.26
N SER A 174 37.13 -3.43 7.94
CA SER A 174 38.14 -4.15 7.17
C SER A 174 39.56 -3.74 7.55
N LEU A 175 39.80 -2.45 7.78
CA LEU A 175 41.10 -1.95 8.26
C LEU A 175 41.44 -2.49 9.65
N ILE A 176 40.48 -2.53 10.58
CA ILE A 176 40.69 -3.11 11.92
C ILE A 176 41.06 -4.60 11.80
N ILE A 177 40.36 -5.35 10.96
CA ILE A 177 40.64 -6.79 10.75
C ILE A 177 42.06 -6.98 10.20
N ILE A 178 42.44 -6.21 9.18
CA ILE A 178 43.80 -6.27 8.60
C ILE A 178 44.85 -5.92 9.66
N TRP A 179 44.62 -4.87 10.43
CA TRP A 179 45.53 -4.43 11.49
C TRP A 179 45.71 -5.50 12.58
N VAL A 180 44.62 -6.15 13.01
CA VAL A 180 44.68 -7.25 13.98
C VAL A 180 45.45 -8.46 13.44
N ILE A 181 45.24 -8.82 12.16
CA ILE A 181 45.98 -9.90 11.50
C ILE A 181 47.47 -9.55 11.43
N HIS A 182 47.79 -8.31 11.05
CA HIS A 182 49.18 -7.85 10.97
C HIS A 182 49.86 -7.80 12.33
N LEU A 183 49.15 -7.39 13.39
CA LEU A 183 49.68 -7.39 14.75
C LEU A 183 49.93 -8.82 15.24
N ARG A 184 49.02 -9.76 14.94
CA ARG A 184 49.22 -11.18 15.26
C ARG A 184 50.39 -11.79 14.49
N SER A 185 50.51 -11.50 13.19
CA SER A 185 51.62 -12.03 12.37
C SER A 185 52.96 -11.40 12.77
N SER A 186 52.99 -10.12 13.12
CA SER A 186 54.17 -9.43 13.65
C SER A 186 54.60 -9.99 15.01
N ARG A 187 53.66 -10.20 15.95
CA ARG A 187 53.93 -10.87 17.23
C ARG A 187 54.41 -12.31 17.05
N GLN A 188 53.81 -13.06 16.13
CA GLN A 188 54.26 -14.42 15.80
C GLN A 188 55.68 -14.44 15.20
N ARG A 189 56.02 -13.44 14.38
CA ARG A 189 57.39 -13.30 13.83
C ARG A 189 58.39 -12.92 14.91
N TYR A 190 58.04 -12.03 15.84
CA TYR A 190 58.90 -11.66 16.97
C TYR A 190 59.20 -12.84 17.89
N ASN A 191 58.20 -13.66 18.23
CA ASN A 191 58.35 -14.83 19.10
C ASN A 191 59.11 -16.01 18.46
N ARG A 192 59.53 -15.90 17.19
CA ARG A 192 60.21 -16.97 16.43
C ARG A 192 61.71 -16.69 16.22
N TRP A 193 62.28 -15.68 16.88
CA TRP A 193 63.74 -15.46 16.91
C TRP A 193 64.33 -16.14 18.15
N PRO A 194 65.24 -17.12 18.01
CA PRO A 194 65.97 -17.68 19.14
C PRO A 194 67.10 -16.72 19.56
N HIS A 195 67.32 -16.62 20.88
CA HIS A 195 68.60 -16.16 21.45
C HIS A 195 69.70 -17.20 21.19
#